data_AF-A0A7V2MHZ8-F1
#
_entry.id   AF-A0A7V2MHZ8-F1
#
_cell.length_a   1.000
_cell.length_b   1.000
_cell.length_c   1.000
_cell.angle_alpha   90.00
_cell.angle_beta   90.00
_cell.angle_gamma   90.00
#
_symmetry.space_group_name_H-M   'P 1'
#
loop_
_entity.id
_entity.type
_entity.pdbx_description
1 polymer ?
#
loop_
_entity_poly.entity_id
_entity_poly.type
_entity_poly.pdbx_seq_one_letter_code
_entity_poly.pdbx_strand_id
1 'polypeptide(L)'
;MRLTAIVTLLCALAALVVWAAQPPIGAEPDDRSPRMKRQQVEDLLKADHAKSLEDAAKLVKLAEELKSEIEKNDRHVLALSALRKTEEIEKIARRIRGRMKRF
;
A
#
# COMPACT_ATOMS: atom_id res chain seq x y z
N MET A 1 10.14 44.60 -52.05
CA MET A 1 10.18 43.18 -52.48
C MET A 1 11.20 42.31 -51.72
N ARG A 2 12.12 42.87 -50.92
CA ARG A 2 13.10 42.07 -50.15
C ARG A 2 12.64 41.65 -48.74
N LEU A 3 11.63 42.32 -48.17
CA LEU A 3 11.09 42.00 -46.84
C LEU A 3 10.12 40.80 -46.83
N THR A 4 9.33 40.63 -47.89
CA THR A 4 8.34 39.53 -48.00
C THR A 4 9.00 38.15 -48.16
N ALA A 5 10.20 38.10 -48.75
CA ALA A 5 10.99 36.88 -48.88
C ALA A 5 11.56 36.38 -47.54
N ILE A 6 11.89 37.30 -46.60
CA ILE A 6 12.43 36.94 -45.29
C ILE A 6 11.30 36.42 -44.38
N VAL A 7 10.11 37.04 -44.43
CA VAL A 7 8.95 36.62 -43.63
C VAL A 7 8.45 35.24 -44.06
N THR A 8 8.44 34.95 -45.36
CA THR A 8 8.03 33.63 -45.88
C THR A 8 9.07 32.55 -45.58
N LEU A 9 10.37 32.86 -45.65
CA LEU A 9 11.45 31.93 -45.27
C LEU A 9 11.43 31.61 -43.77
N LEU A 10 11.10 32.59 -42.92
CA LEU A 10 11.01 32.43 -41.47
C LEU A 10 9.75 31.62 -41.07
N CYS A 11 8.64 31.81 -41.77
CA CYS A 11 7.45 30.94 -41.63
C CYS A 11 7.71 29.50 -42.09
N ALA A 12 8.48 29.30 -43.17
CA ALA A 12 8.82 27.96 -43.65
C ALA A 12 9.76 27.20 -42.68
N LEU A 13 10.70 27.91 -42.04
CA LEU A 13 11.56 27.35 -40.99
C LEU A 13 10.76 26.95 -39.74
N ALA A 14 9.79 27.77 -39.33
CA ALA A 14 8.91 27.44 -38.21
C ALA A 14 8.04 26.21 -38.50
N ALA A 15 7.55 26.05 -39.74
CA ALA A 15 6.77 24.88 -40.14
C ALA A 15 7.58 23.58 -40.13
N LEU A 16 8.88 23.63 -40.46
CA LEU A 16 9.76 22.46 -40.42
C LEU A 16 10.02 21.97 -38.98
N VAL A 17 10.17 22.90 -38.03
CA VAL A 17 10.36 22.59 -36.60
C VAL A 17 9.09 21.95 -36.01
N VAL A 18 7.91 22.43 -36.41
CA VAL A 18 6.63 21.89 -35.94
C VAL A 18 6.36 20.50 -36.51
N TRP A 19 6.77 20.21 -37.75
CA TRP A 19 6.62 18.87 -38.34
C TRP A 19 7.59 17.85 -37.73
N ALA A 20 8.83 18.25 -37.42
CA ALA A 20 9.80 17.41 -36.71
C ALA A 20 9.44 17.16 -35.23
N ALA A 21 8.57 17.98 -34.64
CA ALA A 21 8.13 17.87 -33.25
C ALA A 21 6.74 17.22 -33.08
N GLN A 22 6.21 16.54 -34.11
CA GLN A 22 5.00 15.74 -33.90
C GLN A 22 5.31 14.59 -32.92
N PRO A 23 4.61 14.51 -31.76
CA PRO A 23 4.71 13.35 -30.90
C PRO A 23 4.28 12.11 -31.71
N PRO A 24 4.94 10.96 -31.56
CA PRO A 24 4.60 9.76 -32.32
C PRO A 24 3.11 9.45 -32.14
N ILE A 25 2.37 9.50 -33.25
CA ILE A 25 0.96 9.11 -33.32
C ILE A 25 0.94 7.59 -33.14
N GLY A 26 0.83 7.15 -31.89
CA GLY A 26 0.95 5.75 -31.50
C GLY A 26 1.27 5.52 -30.03
N ALA A 27 1.01 6.48 -29.14
CA ALA A 27 0.91 6.17 -27.72
C ALA A 27 -0.37 5.33 -27.53
N GLU A 28 -0.27 4.03 -27.78
CA GLU A 28 -1.26 3.06 -27.34
C GLU A 28 -1.55 3.34 -25.85
N PRO A 29 -2.83 3.44 -25.44
CA PRO A 29 -3.15 3.58 -24.04
C PRO A 29 -2.53 2.38 -23.32
N ASP A 30 -1.70 2.67 -22.33
CA ASP A 30 -0.99 1.73 -21.47
C ASP A 30 -1.99 0.81 -20.75
N ASP A 31 -2.47 -0.23 -21.45
CA ASP A 31 -3.37 -1.27 -20.94
C ASP A 31 -2.66 -2.16 -19.88
N ARG A 32 -1.34 -1.97 -19.71
CA ARG A 32 -0.58 -2.58 -18.62
C ARG A 32 -0.79 -1.84 -17.29
N SER A 33 -1.17 -0.57 -17.31
CA SER A 33 -1.42 0.24 -16.11
C SER A 33 -2.51 -0.34 -15.19
N PRO A 34 -3.73 -0.69 -15.67
CA PRO A 34 -4.77 -1.25 -14.81
C PRO A 34 -4.48 -2.68 -14.35
N ARG A 35 -3.84 -3.51 -15.20
CA ARG A 35 -3.53 -4.91 -14.84
C ARG A 35 -2.43 -5.00 -13.79
N MET A 36 -1.38 -4.18 -13.90
CA MET A 36 -0.32 -4.10 -12.91
C MET A 36 -0.84 -3.60 -11.56
N LYS A 37 -1.74 -2.60 -11.55
CA LYS A 37 -2.39 -2.11 -10.32
C LYS A 37 -3.25 -3.18 -9.64
N ARG A 38 -4.01 -3.97 -10.40
CA ARG A 38 -4.80 -5.09 -9.85
C ARG A 38 -3.93 -6.15 -9.19
N GLN A 39 -2.83 -6.54 -9.83
CA GLN A 39 -1.89 -7.51 -9.27
C GLN A 39 -1.29 -7.02 -7.94
N GLN A 40 -0.89 -5.75 -7.87
CA GLN A 40 -0.36 -5.15 -6.64
C GLN A 40 -1.39 -5.15 -5.49
N VAL A 41 -2.67 -4.92 -5.79
CA VAL A 41 -3.75 -4.98 -4.80
C VAL A 41 -3.95 -6.41 -4.32
N GLU A 42 -4.01 -7.39 -5.22
CA GLU A 42 -4.13 -8.82 -4.87
C GLU A 42 -2.98 -9.31 -3.98
N ASP A 43 -1.75 -8.92 -4.32
CA ASP A 43 -0.56 -9.30 -3.54
C ASP A 43 -0.58 -8.65 -2.14
N LEU A 44 -1.05 -7.40 -2.04
CA LEU A 44 -1.26 -6.74 -0.75
C LEU A 44 -2.34 -7.44 0.09
N LEU A 45 -3.45 -7.84 -0.52
CA LEU A 45 -4.55 -8.54 0.15
C LEU A 45 -4.09 -9.90 0.71
N LYS A 46 -3.31 -10.67 -0.08
CA LYS A 46 -2.70 -11.93 0.37
C LYS A 46 -1.73 -11.71 1.54
N ALA A 47 -0.90 -10.67 1.45
CA ALA A 47 0.02 -10.32 2.53
C ALA A 47 -0.72 -9.89 3.81
N ASP A 48 -1.79 -9.11 3.70
CA ASP A 48 -2.62 -8.70 4.84
C ASP A 48 -3.36 -9.90 5.47
N HIS A 49 -3.78 -10.88 4.65
CA HIS A 49 -4.36 -12.12 5.15
C HIS A 49 -3.35 -12.97 5.92
N ALA A 50 -2.16 -13.20 5.35
CA ALA A 50 -1.08 -13.95 6.00
C ALA A 50 -0.68 -13.30 7.35
N LYS A 51 -0.51 -11.98 7.38
CA LYS A 51 -0.22 -11.26 8.63
C LYS A 51 -1.39 -11.33 9.63
N SER A 52 -2.63 -11.40 9.17
CA SER A 52 -3.80 -11.60 10.05
C SER A 52 -3.78 -12.96 10.71
N LEU A 53 -3.38 -14.01 10.00
CA LEU A 53 -3.21 -15.35 10.56
C LEU A 53 -2.08 -15.39 11.60
N GLU A 54 -0.93 -14.77 11.30
CA GLU A 54 0.19 -14.70 12.24
C GLU A 54 -0.21 -13.97 13.54
N ASP A 55 -0.87 -12.83 13.42
CA ASP A 55 -1.33 -12.06 14.57
C ASP A 55 -2.44 -12.80 15.35
N ALA A 56 -3.30 -13.58 14.69
CA ALA A 56 -4.27 -14.44 15.37
C ALA A 56 -3.59 -15.56 16.18
N ALA A 57 -2.54 -16.18 15.63
CA ALA A 57 -1.75 -17.16 16.38
C ALA A 57 -1.06 -16.53 17.61
N LYS A 58 -0.53 -15.31 17.47
CA LYS A 58 0.04 -14.55 18.60
C LYS A 58 -1.01 -14.23 19.66
N LEU A 59 -2.23 -13.88 19.26
CA LEU A 59 -3.34 -13.65 20.19
C LEU A 59 -3.64 -14.88 21.05
N VAL A 60 -3.73 -16.06 20.42
CA VAL A 60 -3.98 -17.32 21.14
C VAL A 60 -2.87 -17.55 22.16
N LYS A 61 -1.61 -17.42 21.75
CA LYS A 61 -0.46 -17.59 22.63
C LYS A 61 -0.47 -16.64 23.83
N LEU A 62 -0.69 -15.35 23.60
CA LEU A 62 -0.74 -14.36 24.69
C LEU A 62 -1.91 -14.60 25.64
N ALA A 63 -3.05 -15.07 25.12
CA ALA A 63 -4.20 -15.42 25.95
C ALA A 63 -3.91 -16.64 26.84
N GLU A 64 -3.23 -17.66 26.31
CA GLU A 64 -2.77 -18.82 27.08
C GLU A 64 -1.76 -18.41 28.16
N GLU A 65 -0.79 -17.56 27.83
CA GLU A 65 0.19 -17.04 28.79
C GLU A 65 -0.49 -16.21 29.89
N LEU A 66 -1.44 -15.33 29.54
CA LEU A 66 -2.22 -14.55 30.49
C LEU A 66 -3.00 -15.47 31.43
N LYS A 67 -3.67 -16.49 30.89
CA LYS A 67 -4.38 -17.51 31.69
C LYS A 67 -3.41 -18.20 32.65
N SER A 68 -2.27 -18.68 32.14
CA SER A 68 -1.27 -19.36 32.97
C SER A 68 -0.70 -18.45 34.06
N GLU A 69 -0.51 -17.16 33.80
CA GLU A 69 -0.07 -16.21 34.81
C GLU A 69 -1.11 -16.07 35.91
N ILE A 70 -2.39 -15.91 35.54
CA ILE A 70 -3.52 -15.82 36.49
C ILE A 70 -3.65 -17.08 37.34
N GLU A 71 -3.48 -18.27 36.75
CA GLU A 71 -3.57 -19.55 37.47
C GLU A 71 -2.40 -19.77 38.45
N LYS A 72 -1.20 -19.29 38.11
CA LYS A 72 0.02 -19.55 38.90
C LYS A 72 0.30 -18.54 39.99
N ASN A 73 -0.23 -17.32 39.90
CA ASN A 73 0.12 -16.23 40.80
C ASN A 73 -1.05 -15.88 41.73
N ASP A 74 -0.75 -15.70 43.01
CA ASP A 74 -1.71 -15.19 43.99
C ASP A 74 -2.05 -13.72 43.70
N ARG A 75 -3.16 -13.23 44.27
CA ARG A 75 -3.88 -11.98 43.91
C ARG A 75 -3.01 -10.72 43.89
N HIS A 76 -1.84 -10.74 44.52
CA HIS A 76 -0.93 -9.60 44.68
C HIS A 76 0.27 -9.57 43.72
N VAL A 77 0.59 -10.66 42.99
CA VAL A 77 1.79 -10.76 42.13
C VAL A 77 1.48 -10.46 40.64
N LEU A 78 0.19 -10.44 40.28
CA LEU A 78 -0.30 -10.32 38.89
C LEU A 78 -0.23 -8.91 38.27
N ALA A 79 0.12 -7.87 39.02
CA ALA A 79 -0.31 -6.51 38.66
C ALA A 79 0.29 -5.97 37.35
N LEU A 80 1.54 -6.29 37.01
CA LEU A 80 2.22 -5.63 35.89
C LEU A 80 2.38 -6.50 34.64
N SER A 81 2.74 -7.78 34.78
CA SER A 81 2.96 -8.66 33.63
C SER A 81 1.65 -9.01 32.93
N ALA A 82 0.60 -9.33 33.71
CA ALA A 82 -0.72 -9.65 33.18
C ALA A 82 -1.35 -8.42 32.52
N LEU A 83 -1.22 -7.24 33.14
CA LEU A 83 -1.71 -5.99 32.58
C LEU A 83 -1.06 -5.67 31.22
N ARG A 84 0.27 -5.79 31.13
CA ARG A 84 0.98 -5.63 29.84
C ARG A 84 0.49 -6.62 28.77
N LYS A 85 0.26 -7.90 29.12
CA LYS A 85 -0.27 -8.88 28.18
C LYS A 85 -1.67 -8.52 27.71
N THR A 86 -2.53 -8.02 28.60
CA THR A 86 -3.88 -7.56 28.18
C THR A 86 -3.81 -6.39 27.20
N GLU A 87 -2.89 -5.45 27.39
CA GLU A 87 -2.68 -4.34 26.44
C GLU A 87 -2.17 -4.84 25.08
N GLU A 88 -1.25 -5.82 25.07
CA GLU A 88 -0.75 -6.41 23.83
C GLU A 88 -1.84 -7.18 23.08
N ILE A 89 -2.66 -7.95 23.78
CA ILE A 89 -3.84 -8.60 23.23
C ILE A 89 -4.76 -7.57 22.57
N GLU A 90 -5.05 -6.45 23.24
CA GLU A 90 -5.89 -5.39 22.67
C GLU A 90 -5.26 -4.80 21.40
N LYS A 91 -3.96 -4.50 21.42
CA LYS A 91 -3.25 -3.95 20.25
C LYS A 91 -3.31 -4.89 19.05
N ILE A 92 -3.10 -6.19 19.26
CA ILE A 92 -3.14 -7.18 18.18
C ILE A 92 -4.57 -7.33 17.65
N ALA A 93 -5.57 -7.43 18.54
CA ALA A 93 -6.97 -7.49 18.14
C ALA A 93 -7.40 -6.26 17.31
N ARG A 94 -6.97 -5.06 17.71
CA ARG A 94 -7.20 -3.82 16.94
C ARG A 94 -6.55 -3.88 15.56
N ARG A 95 -5.34 -4.42 15.44
CA ARG A 95 -4.62 -4.54 14.17
C ARG A 95 -5.30 -5.52 13.20
N ILE A 96 -5.71 -6.69 13.70
CA ILE A 96 -6.45 -7.68 12.89
C ILE A 96 -7.75 -7.05 12.38
N ARG A 97 -8.54 -6.44 13.26
CA ARG A 97 -9.77 -5.74 12.86
C ARG A 97 -9.50 -4.63 11.83
N GLY A 98 -8.39 -3.91 11.98
CA GLY A 98 -7.97 -2.88 11.03
C GLY A 98 -7.68 -3.43 9.62
N ARG A 99 -7.05 -4.60 9.53
CA ARG A 99 -6.86 -5.33 8.26
C ARG A 99 -8.18 -5.85 7.70
N MET A 100 -9.02 -6.47 8.54
CA MET A 100 -10.30 -7.03 8.12
C MET A 100 -11.25 -6.01 7.50
N LYS A 101 -11.23 -4.75 7.96
CA LYS A 101 -12.05 -3.65 7.41
C LYS A 101 -11.61 -3.16 6.01
N ARG A 102 -10.43 -3.59 5.54
CA ARG A 102 -9.94 -3.22 4.20
C ARG A 102 -10.42 -4.17 3.11
N PHE A 103 -10.95 -5.33 3.50
CA PHE A 103 -11.69 -6.26 2.66
C PHE A 103 -13.17 -5.90 2.70
#